data_AF-A0A101ED55-F1
#
_entry.id   AF-A0A101ED55-F1
#
_cell.length_a   1.000
_cell.length_b   1.000
_cell.length_c   1.000
_cell.angle_alpha   90.00
_cell.angle_beta   90.00
_cell.angle_gamma   90.00
#
_symmetry.space_group_name_H-M   'P 1'
#
loop_
_entity.id
_entity.type
_entity.pdbx_description
1 polymer ?
#
loop_
_entity_poly.entity_id
_entity_poly.type
_entity_poly.pdbx_seq_one_letter_code
_entity_poly.pdbx_strand_id
1 'polypeptide(L)' 'MNKVLRIDLSKKEIRTEPLNLDMARKFLGGRGFASYVLYRE' A
#
# COMPACT_ATOMS: atom_id res chain seq x y z
N MET A 1 -8.02 -9.52 2.02
CA MET A 1 -8.10 -8.39 1.05
C MET A 1 -8.46 -7.14 1.85
N ASN A 2 -7.86 -5.97 1.59
CA ASN A 2 -7.83 -4.74 2.43
C ASN A 2 -6.65 -4.57 3.41
N LYS A 3 -5.51 -5.21 3.12
CA LYS A 3 -4.27 -5.03 3.90
C LYS A 3 -3.10 -4.83 2.94
N VAL A 4 -2.12 -4.03 3.33
CA VAL A 4 -0.86 -3.81 2.62
C VAL A 4 0.26 -4.46 3.43
N LEU A 5 1.07 -5.30 2.78
CA LEU A 5 2.28 -5.83 3.36
C LEU A 5 3.42 -4.85 3.06
N ARG A 6 4.03 -4.30 4.10
CA ARG A 6 5.26 -3.49 4.00
C ARG A 6 6.44 -4.31 4.49
N ILE A 7 7.50 -4.31 3.70
CA ILE A 7 8.74 -5.03 4.00
C ILE A 7 9.87 -4.01 3.93
N ASP A 8 10.53 -3.78 5.07
CA ASP A 8 11.79 -3.05 5.14
C ASP A 8 12.93 -4.07 5.09
N LEU A 9 13.64 -4.10 3.97
CA LEU A 9 14.74 -5.05 3.74
C LEU A 9 16.00 -4.70 4.54
N SER A 10 16.19 -3.43 4.89
CA SER A 10 17.35 -2.98 5.68
C SER A 10 17.21 -3.35 7.14
N LYS A 11 16.00 -3.21 7.70
CA LYS A 11 15.69 -3.55 9.10
C LYS A 11 15.19 -4.99 9.27
N LYS A 12 14.97 -5.72 8.17
CA LYS A 12 14.33 -7.05 8.14
C LYS A 12 12.98 -7.05 8.85
N GLU A 13 12.22 -5.97 8.67
CA GLU A 13 10.95 -5.77 9.35
C GLU A 13 9.78 -6.00 8.40
N ILE A 14 8.77 -6.73 8.88
CA ILE A 14 7.56 -7.05 8.15
C ILE A 14 6.36 -6.48 8.90
N ARG A 15 5.63 -5.55 8.27
CA ARG A 15 4.45 -4.91 8.85
C ARG A 15 3.25 -5.11 7.96
N THR A 16 2.09 -5.28 8.57
CA THR A 16 0.81 -5.33 7.86
C THR A 16 0.00 -4.11 8.25
N GLU A 17 -0.31 -3.25 7.28
CA GLU A 17 -1.09 -2.03 7.48
C GLU A 17 -2.50 -2.19 6.90
N PRO A 18 -3.53 -1.63 7.54
CA PRO A 18 -4.86 -1.59 6.94
C PRO A 18 -4.83 -0.75 5.65
N LEU A 19 -5.40 -1.28 4.58
CA LEU A 19 -5.53 -0.54 3.34
C LEU A 19 -6.52 0.61 3.55
N ASN A 20 -6.11 1.84 3.24
CA ASN A 20 -7.03 2.97 3.23
C ASN A 20 -8.12 2.72 2.16
N LEU A 21 -9.35 2.45 2.63
CA LEU A 21 -10.47 2.06 1.78
C LEU A 21 -10.92 3.19 0.84
N ASP A 22 -10.68 4.45 1.19
CA ASP A 22 -10.97 5.59 0.31
C ASP A 22 -10.02 5.62 -0.89
N MET A 23 -8.77 5.20 -0.68
CA MET A 23 -7.80 5.03 -1.77
C MET A 23 -8.14 3.79 -2.62
N ALA A 24 -8.56 2.69 -2.00
CA ALA A 24 -9.02 1.51 -2.72
C ALA A 24 -10.22 1.82 -3.64
N ARG A 25 -11.15 2.68 -3.17
CA ARG A 25 -12.30 3.15 -3.96
C ARG A 25 -11.90 4.13 -5.07
N LYS A 26 -10.99 5.07 -4.78
CA LYS A 26 -10.53 6.08 -5.78
C LYS A 26 -9.69 5.49 -6.90
N PHE A 27 -8.86 4.49 -6.59
CA PHE A 27 -7.91 3.94 -7.55
C PHE A 27 -8.27 2.54 -8.05
N LEU A 28 -9.35 1.93 -7.54
CA LEU A 28 -9.85 0.57 -7.85
C LEU A 28 -8.84 -0.58 -7.63
N GLY A 29 -7.57 -0.27 -7.32
CA GLY A 29 -6.47 -1.19 -7.09
C GLY A 29 -5.41 -1.16 -8.19
N GLY A 30 -4.52 -2.16 -8.19
CA GLY A 30 -3.52 -2.39 -9.24
C GLY A 30 -2.62 -1.17 -9.51
N ARG A 31 -2.57 -0.74 -10.78
CA ARG A 31 -1.67 0.34 -11.25
C ARG A 31 -1.98 1.69 -10.60
N GLY A 32 -3.25 2.05 -10.44
CA GLY A 32 -3.62 3.34 -9.84
C GLY A 32 -3.18 3.46 -8.39
N PHE A 33 -3.35 2.38 -7.62
CA PHE A 33 -2.90 2.32 -6.24
C PHE A 33 -1.37 2.37 -6.14
N ALA A 34 -0.66 1.63 -7.01
CA ALA A 34 0.80 1.64 -7.06
C ALA A 34 1.37 3.03 -7.35
N SER A 35 0.80 3.75 -8.34
CA SER A 35 1.22 5.12 -8.66
C SER A 35 0.98 6.10 -7.50
N TYR A 36 -0.12 5.95 -6.76
CA TYR A 36 -0.39 6.77 -5.58
C TYR A 36 0.62 6.52 -4.45
N VAL A 37 0.97 5.26 -4.20
CA VAL A 37 1.98 4.90 -3.19
C VAL A 37 3.32 5.52 -3.57
N LEU A 38 3.75 5.38 -4.83
CA LEU A 38 5.00 5.97 -5.35
C LEU A 38 5.03 7.49 -5.29
N TYR A 39 3.88 8.16 -5.45
CA TYR A 39 3.83 9.63 -5.38
C TYR A 39 3.98 10.16 -3.95
N ARG A 40 3.54 9.39 -2.93
CA ARG A 40 3.52 9.86 -1.54
C ARG A 40 4.76 9.55 -0.73
N GLU A 41 5.49 8.49 -1.09
CA GLU A 41 6.70 8.03 -0.38
C GLU A 41 7.96 8.59 -1.03
#